data_AF-A0A9D1HFY8-F1
#
_entry.id   AF-A0A9D1HFY8-F1
#
_cell.length_a   1.000
_cell.length_b   1.000
_cell.length_c   1.000
_cell.angle_alpha   90.00
_cell.angle_beta   90.00
_cell.angle_gamma   90.00
#
_symmetry.space_group_name_H-M   'P 1'
#
loop_
_entity.id
_entity.type
_entity.pdbx_description
1 polymer ?
#
loop_
_entity_poly.entity_id
_entity_poly.type
_entity_poly.pdbx_seq_one_letter_code
_entity_poly.pdbx_strand_id
1 'polypeptide(L)'
;MKRWISFFMILTILCSLAACGNGAEQTEPVSQAADPGETETETAEETDTETGEQGSSVLVAYFSWADNAVLDGEVDAVASPSVTPPGNVQQLAGWVQEATGGDLFSIRVTDPYPSDWDDCLSRANEERGEDARPELVENVENLDQYDVVFLGYPKMEQGYICV
;
A
#
# COMPACT_ATOMS: atom_id res chain seq x y z
N MET A 1 -33.46 -29.82 -29.09
CA MET A 1 -33.21 -28.58 -28.32
C MET A 1 -31.74 -28.14 -28.32
N LYS A 2 -30.73 -29.00 -28.11
CA LYS A 2 -29.29 -28.60 -28.13
C LYS A 2 -28.76 -28.06 -29.48
N ARG A 3 -29.25 -28.58 -30.62
CA ARG A 3 -28.84 -28.09 -31.96
C ARG A 3 -29.43 -26.71 -32.32
N TRP A 4 -30.51 -26.32 -31.65
CA TRP A 4 -31.18 -25.04 -31.88
C TRP A 4 -30.57 -23.94 -31.00
N ILE A 5 -30.09 -24.31 -29.80
CA ILE A 5 -29.35 -23.41 -28.90
C ILE A 5 -28.02 -22.98 -29.52
N SER A 6 -27.29 -23.88 -30.20
CA SER A 6 -26.06 -23.53 -30.92
C SER A 6 -26.30 -22.57 -32.09
N PHE A 7 -27.44 -22.68 -32.77
CA PHE A 7 -27.80 -21.77 -33.86
C PHE A 7 -28.16 -20.37 -33.34
N PHE A 8 -28.82 -20.30 -32.18
CA PHE A 8 -29.18 -19.02 -31.56
C PHE A 8 -27.95 -18.25 -31.04
N MET A 9 -26.93 -18.96 -30.55
CA MET A 9 -25.69 -18.35 -30.04
C MET A 9 -24.78 -17.80 -31.16
N ILE A 10 -24.80 -18.42 -32.34
CA ILE A 10 -24.04 -17.96 -33.51
C ILE A 10 -24.74 -16.74 -34.15
N LEU A 11 -26.07 -16.70 -34.15
CA LEU A 11 -26.84 -15.59 -34.73
C LEU A 11 -26.67 -14.27 -33.95
N THR A 12 -26.48 -14.34 -32.63
CA THR A 12 -26.30 -13.14 -31.79
C THR A 12 -24.95 -12.45 -31.98
N ILE A 13 -23.90 -13.17 -32.37
CA ILE A 13 -22.56 -12.61 -32.59
C ILE A 13 -22.49 -11.79 -33.89
N LEU A 14 -23.31 -12.15 -34.89
CA LEU A 14 -23.38 -11.48 -36.20
C LEU A 14 -24.21 -10.18 -36.20
N CYS A 15 -25.05 -9.93 -35.19
CA CYS A 15 -25.87 -8.71 -35.11
C CYS A 15 -25.15 -7.49 -34.49
N SER A 16 -23.91 -7.65 -34.02
CA SER A 16 -23.17 -6.60 -33.31
C SER A 16 -22.36 -5.65 -34.21
N LEU A 17 -22.29 -5.89 -35.51
CA LEU A 17 -21.36 -5.19 -36.43
C LEU A 17 -22.02 -4.09 -37.29
N ALA A 18 -23.25 -3.68 -36.98
CA ALA A 18 -23.97 -2.62 -37.71
C ALA A 18 -24.34 -1.42 -36.82
N ALA A 19 -23.38 -0.91 -36.04
CA ALA A 19 -23.51 0.37 -35.34
C ALA A 19 -22.30 1.27 -35.62
N CYS A 20 -22.19 1.75 -36.86
CA CYS A 20 -21.39 2.93 -37.18
C CYS A 20 -22.31 4.15 -37.19
N GLY A 21 -22.07 5.08 -36.28
CA GLY A 21 -22.68 6.41 -36.22
C GLY A 21 -21.60 7.50 -36.15
N ASN A 22 -21.19 7.94 -37.34
CA ASN A 22 -20.38 9.10 -37.75
C ASN A 22 -20.11 10.22 -36.71
N GLY A 23 -18.86 10.33 -36.24
CA GLY A 23 -18.25 11.55 -35.70
C GLY A 23 -17.01 11.86 -36.53
N ALA A 24 -16.98 13.02 -37.17
CA ALA A 24 -15.94 13.44 -38.10
C ALA A 24 -14.66 13.80 -37.36
N GLU A 25 -13.50 13.33 -37.83
CA GLU A 25 -12.23 14.03 -37.68
C GLU A 25 -11.27 13.60 -38.81
N GLN A 26 -10.85 14.61 -39.57
CA GLN A 26 -9.79 14.53 -40.58
C GLN A 26 -8.43 14.62 -39.88
N THR A 27 -7.45 13.81 -40.30
CA THR A 27 -6.25 14.29 -41.06
C THR A 27 -5.12 13.26 -40.93
N GLU A 28 -4.53 12.98 -42.09
CA GLU A 28 -3.46 12.05 -42.45
C GLU A 28 -2.09 12.28 -41.73
N PRO A 29 -1.17 11.29 -41.81
CA PRO A 29 0.05 11.20 -41.00
C PRO A 29 1.28 11.82 -41.67
N VAL A 30 2.29 12.22 -40.89
CA VAL A 30 3.65 12.47 -41.40
C VAL A 30 4.70 11.84 -40.48
N SER A 31 5.61 11.14 -41.14
CA SER A 31 6.79 10.41 -40.69
C SER A 31 7.99 11.33 -40.43
N GLN A 32 8.95 10.82 -39.65
CA GLN A 32 10.41 10.91 -39.83
C GLN A 32 11.22 11.65 -38.74
N ALA A 33 12.35 11.02 -38.40
CA ALA A 33 13.26 11.28 -37.29
C ALA A 33 14.57 12.03 -37.69
N ALA A 34 15.31 12.47 -36.65
CA ALA A 34 16.72 12.96 -36.58
C ALA A 34 16.97 14.35 -37.20
N ASP A 35 17.84 15.26 -36.74
CA ASP A 35 19.07 15.26 -35.91
C ASP A 35 19.36 16.75 -35.47
N PRO A 36 20.46 17.18 -34.78
CA PRO A 36 20.41 18.19 -33.72
C PRO A 36 21.17 19.48 -34.11
N GLY A 37 21.25 20.46 -33.21
CA GLY A 37 22.13 21.61 -33.38
C GLY A 37 22.14 22.54 -32.17
N GLU A 38 23.24 22.46 -31.41
CA GLU A 38 24.02 23.49 -30.69
C GLU A 38 23.33 24.79 -30.22
N THR A 39 23.69 25.47 -29.14
CA THR A 39 24.60 25.35 -27.99
C THR A 39 24.37 26.69 -27.29
N GLU A 40 24.23 26.75 -25.98
CA GLU A 40 24.91 27.79 -25.18
C GLU A 40 24.86 27.45 -23.69
N THR A 41 26.07 27.42 -23.17
CA THR A 41 26.52 27.26 -21.80
C THR A 41 26.10 28.45 -20.94
N GLU A 42 25.45 28.21 -19.81
CA GLU A 42 25.69 29.00 -18.60
C GLU A 42 25.94 28.08 -17.42
N THR A 43 27.19 28.11 -16.98
CA THR A 43 27.69 27.62 -15.72
C THR A 43 27.09 28.46 -14.59
N ALA A 44 26.36 27.82 -13.68
CA ALA A 44 26.15 28.34 -12.34
C ALA A 44 26.66 27.28 -11.35
N GLU A 45 27.86 27.51 -10.87
CA GLU A 45 28.46 26.81 -9.73
C GLU A 45 27.95 27.46 -8.44
N GLU A 46 27.79 26.59 -7.43
CA GLU A 46 27.63 26.86 -6.00
C GLU A 46 26.34 27.55 -5.52
N THR A 47 25.54 26.80 -4.77
CA THR A 47 25.64 26.84 -3.31
C THR A 47 24.89 25.64 -2.75
N ASP A 48 25.64 24.69 -2.18
CA ASP A 48 25.12 23.80 -1.14
C ASP A 48 24.50 24.68 -0.05
N THR A 49 23.19 24.86 -0.15
CA THR A 49 22.43 25.32 1.01
C THR A 49 22.05 24.04 1.72
N GLU A 50 22.95 23.58 2.60
CA GLU A 50 22.53 22.89 3.81
C GLU A 50 21.61 23.86 4.56
N THR A 51 20.35 23.87 4.14
CA THR A 51 19.28 24.38 4.96
C THR A 51 19.18 23.35 6.05
N GLY A 52 19.86 23.61 7.17
CA GLY A 52 19.42 23.09 8.46
C GLY A 52 18.04 23.66 8.72
N GLU A 53 17.04 23.15 7.98
CA GLU A 53 15.69 23.11 8.49
C GLU A 53 15.82 22.34 9.80
N GLN A 54 15.48 23.00 10.91
CA GLN A 54 14.93 22.27 12.04
C GLN A 54 13.62 21.66 11.53
N GLY A 55 13.75 20.61 10.71
CA GLY A 55 12.65 19.86 10.16
C GLY A 55 11.93 19.26 11.34
N SER A 56 10.60 19.36 11.32
CA SER A 56 9.78 18.70 12.33
C SER A 56 10.24 17.26 12.47
N SER A 57 10.59 16.85 13.68
CA SER A 57 11.01 15.48 13.96
C SER A 57 9.80 14.57 13.80
N VAL A 58 9.78 13.77 12.73
CA VAL A 58 8.68 12.88 12.40
C VAL A 58 8.98 11.47 12.89
N LEU A 59 8.04 10.87 13.61
CA LEU A 59 8.00 9.43 13.86
C LEU A 59 6.92 8.79 13.00
N VAL A 60 7.28 7.69 12.33
CA VAL A 60 6.35 6.80 11.64
C VAL A 60 6.30 5.49 12.43
N ALA A 61 5.37 5.43 13.38
CA ALA A 61 5.09 4.22 14.14
C ALA A 61 4.05 3.37 13.39
N TYR A 62 4.26 2.07 13.30
CA TYR A 62 3.31 1.19 12.62
C TYR A 62 3.20 -0.19 13.24
N PHE A 63 1.99 -0.75 13.23
CA PHE A 63 1.74 -2.15 13.49
C PHE A 63 1.49 -2.87 12.16
N SER A 64 2.29 -3.87 11.83
CA SER A 64 2.09 -4.73 10.66
C SER A 64 1.90 -6.17 11.11
N TRP A 65 0.90 -6.86 10.53
CA TRP A 65 0.65 -8.28 10.86
C TRP A 65 1.85 -9.16 10.47
N ALA A 66 2.57 -8.81 9.39
CA ALA A 66 3.80 -9.49 8.97
C ALA A 66 4.93 -9.47 10.01
N ASP A 67 5.00 -8.43 10.85
CA ASP A 67 5.99 -8.33 11.94
C ASP A 67 5.49 -8.97 13.26
N ASN A 68 4.22 -9.36 13.29
CA ASN A 68 3.49 -9.75 14.49
C ASN A 68 2.79 -11.11 14.33
N ALA A 69 3.14 -11.92 13.34
CA ALA A 69 2.59 -13.25 13.11
C ALA A 69 3.66 -14.32 13.05
N VAL A 70 3.34 -15.52 13.53
CA VAL A 70 4.12 -16.73 13.26
C VAL A 70 3.45 -17.47 12.12
N LEU A 71 4.16 -17.63 11.00
CA LEU A 71 3.65 -18.38 9.86
C LEU A 71 3.73 -19.89 10.14
N ASP A 72 2.59 -20.56 10.19
CA ASP A 72 2.46 -21.98 10.46
C ASP A 72 1.72 -22.71 9.31
N GLY A 73 2.43 -22.91 8.21
CA GLY A 73 1.91 -23.67 7.05
C GLY A 73 1.54 -22.77 5.88
N GLU A 74 0.46 -23.12 5.17
CA GLU A 74 -0.02 -22.34 4.04
C GLU A 74 -0.81 -21.13 4.53
N VAL A 75 -0.44 -19.95 4.03
CA VAL A 75 -1.12 -18.70 4.34
C VAL A 75 -2.31 -18.53 3.40
N ASP A 76 -3.48 -18.21 3.95
CA ASP A 76 -4.65 -17.90 3.13
C ASP A 76 -4.41 -16.70 2.20
N ALA A 77 -4.98 -16.76 0.99
CA ALA A 77 -4.81 -15.74 -0.03
C ALA A 77 -5.30 -14.36 0.43
N VAL A 78 -6.27 -14.29 1.35
CA VAL A 78 -6.77 -13.02 1.91
C VAL A 78 -5.79 -12.44 2.92
N ALA A 79 -5.20 -13.27 3.78
CA ALA A 79 -4.24 -12.85 4.79
C ALA A 79 -2.85 -12.54 4.20
N SER A 80 -2.47 -13.22 3.12
CA SER A 80 -1.12 -13.19 2.54
C SER A 80 -0.52 -11.80 2.34
N PRO A 81 -1.24 -10.78 1.81
CA PRO A 81 -0.68 -9.43 1.64
C PRO A 81 -0.35 -8.71 2.96
N SER A 82 -0.94 -9.15 4.08
CA SER A 82 -0.75 -8.53 5.39
C SER A 82 0.25 -9.27 6.25
N VAL A 83 0.36 -10.61 6.12
CA VAL A 83 1.28 -11.45 6.92
C VAL A 83 2.61 -11.76 6.23
N THR A 84 2.71 -11.55 4.91
CA THR A 84 3.97 -11.78 4.17
C THR A 84 4.80 -10.49 4.20
N PRO A 85 6.07 -10.52 4.64
CA PRO A 85 6.94 -9.36 4.58
C PRO A 85 7.29 -8.93 3.14
N PRO A 86 7.30 -7.61 2.82
CA PRO A 86 6.78 -6.54 3.66
C PRO A 86 5.25 -6.53 3.67
N GLY A 87 4.65 -6.47 4.86
CA GLY A 87 3.18 -6.39 4.97
C GLY A 87 2.67 -5.04 4.47
N ASN A 88 1.39 -4.96 4.07
CA ASN A 88 0.79 -3.72 3.53
C ASN A 88 1.05 -2.46 4.38
N VAL A 89 0.92 -2.54 5.71
CA VAL A 89 1.13 -1.40 6.60
C VAL A 89 2.60 -1.01 6.68
N GLN A 90 3.50 -2.01 6.72
CA GLN A 90 4.94 -1.78 6.67
C GLN A 90 5.34 -1.07 5.37
N GLN A 91 4.76 -1.49 4.24
CA GLN A 91 5.02 -0.86 2.95
C GLN A 91 4.55 0.60 2.92
N LEU A 92 3.36 0.89 3.47
CA LEU A 92 2.84 2.25 3.61
C LEU A 92 3.72 3.11 4.52
N ALA A 93 4.16 2.56 5.65
CA ALA A 93 5.04 3.24 6.60
C ALA A 93 6.38 3.60 5.95
N GLY A 94 6.93 2.71 5.11
CA GLY A 94 8.11 2.98 4.29
C GLY A 94 7.92 4.17 3.35
N TRP A 95 6.78 4.27 2.65
CA TRP A 95 6.51 5.42 1.77
C TRP A 95 6.36 6.74 2.54
N VAL A 96 5.74 6.70 3.73
CA VAL A 96 5.65 7.89 4.59
C VAL A 96 7.04 8.29 5.09
N GLN A 97 7.88 7.32 5.47
CA GLN A 97 9.26 7.56 5.86
C GLN A 97 10.04 8.22 4.72
N GLU A 98 9.98 7.68 3.51
CA GLU A 98 10.63 8.23 2.31
C GLU A 98 10.19 9.67 2.02
N ALA A 99 8.89 9.97 2.20
CA ALA A 99 8.33 11.28 1.95
C ALA A 99 8.66 12.33 3.03
N THR A 100 8.92 11.90 4.26
CA THR A 100 9.08 12.79 5.43
C THR A 100 10.50 12.86 5.95
N GLY A 101 11.36 11.88 5.63
CA GLY A 101 12.67 11.71 6.26
C GLY A 101 12.60 11.29 7.74
N GLY A 102 11.43 10.86 8.22
CA GLY A 102 11.20 10.52 9.62
C GLY A 102 11.82 9.19 10.08
N ASP A 103 11.79 8.98 11.39
CA ASP A 103 12.19 7.71 12.00
C ASP A 103 11.09 6.66 11.84
N LEU A 104 11.46 5.42 11.59
CA LEU A 104 10.53 4.32 11.42
C LEU A 104 10.54 3.41 12.66
N PHE A 105 9.37 3.12 13.23
CA PHE A 105 9.23 2.27 14.41
C PHE A 105 8.17 1.18 14.18
N SER A 106 8.60 -0.09 14.19
CA SER A 106 7.69 -1.25 14.12
C SER A 106 7.19 -1.61 15.52
N ILE A 107 5.89 -1.44 15.74
CA ILE A 107 5.19 -1.83 16.95
C ILE A 107 5.05 -3.36 16.92
N ARG A 108 5.75 -4.03 17.84
CA ARG A 108 5.75 -5.49 17.97
C ARG A 108 5.19 -5.93 19.31
N VAL A 109 4.28 -6.90 19.29
CA VAL A 109 3.73 -7.54 20.51
C VAL A 109 4.62 -8.68 20.98
N THR A 110 4.61 -8.94 22.28
CA THR A 110 5.36 -10.07 22.88
C THR A 110 4.76 -11.43 22.53
N ASP A 111 3.44 -11.48 22.34
CA ASP A 111 2.69 -12.68 21.95
C ASP A 111 2.13 -12.54 20.51
N PRO A 112 2.80 -13.12 19.49
CA PRO A 112 2.40 -12.99 18.09
C PRO A 112 1.00 -13.49 17.79
N TYR A 113 0.32 -12.84 16.85
CA TYR A 113 -0.98 -13.23 16.33
C TYR A 113 -0.88 -14.50 15.46
N PRO A 114 -1.96 -15.30 15.39
CA PRO A 114 -2.08 -16.37 14.40
C PRO A 114 -1.89 -15.84 12.97
N SER A 115 -1.39 -16.69 12.07
CA SER A 115 -1.26 -16.36 10.64
C SER A 115 -2.53 -16.66 9.82
N ASP A 116 -3.41 -17.50 10.37
CA ASP A 116 -4.75 -17.74 9.83
C ASP A 116 -5.70 -16.57 10.14
N TRP A 117 -6.56 -16.26 9.17
CA TRP A 117 -7.50 -15.14 9.28
C TRP A 117 -8.58 -15.35 10.34
N ASP A 118 -9.19 -16.53 10.38
CA ASP A 118 -10.31 -16.80 11.30
C ASP A 118 -9.81 -16.86 12.74
N ASP A 119 -8.64 -17.46 12.98
CA ASP A 119 -8.01 -17.49 14.30
C ASP A 119 -7.56 -16.09 14.76
N CYS A 120 -6.96 -15.30 13.87
CA CYS A 120 -6.60 -13.91 14.16
C CYS A 120 -7.85 -13.06 14.47
N LEU A 121 -8.93 -13.23 13.71
CA LEU A 121 -10.20 -12.53 13.94
C LEU A 121 -10.83 -12.96 15.28
N SER A 122 -10.76 -14.23 15.65
CA SER A 122 -11.25 -14.73 16.93
C SER A 122 -10.52 -14.06 18.10
N ARG A 123 -9.17 -14.07 18.06
CA ARG A 123 -8.35 -13.39 19.07
C ARG A 123 -8.65 -11.89 19.16
N ALA A 124 -8.70 -11.19 18.03
CA ALA A 124 -8.98 -9.75 18.01
C ALA A 124 -10.36 -9.40 18.63
N ASN A 125 -11.35 -10.29 18.50
CA ASN A 125 -12.65 -10.10 19.12
C ASN A 125 -12.65 -10.31 20.62
N GLU A 126 -11.88 -11.28 21.10
CA GLU A 126 -11.66 -11.52 22.53
C GLU A 126 -10.95 -10.32 23.16
N GLU A 127 -9.82 -9.89 22.59
CA GLU A 127 -9.08 -8.72 23.05
C GLU A 127 -9.95 -7.46 23.12
N ARG A 128 -10.78 -7.23 22.10
CA ARG A 128 -11.73 -6.10 22.10
C ARG A 128 -12.80 -6.26 23.19
N GLY A 129 -13.30 -7.48 23.41
CA GLY A 129 -14.30 -7.76 24.45
C GLY A 129 -13.77 -7.56 25.87
N GLU A 130 -12.47 -7.80 26.06
CA GLU A 130 -11.77 -7.66 27.34
C GLU A 130 -11.12 -6.29 27.56
N ASP A 131 -11.16 -5.39 26.56
CA ASP A 131 -10.37 -4.15 26.54
C ASP A 131 -8.87 -4.42 26.75
N ALA A 132 -8.38 -5.52 26.19
CA ALA A 132 -7.00 -5.95 26.32
C ALA A 132 -6.04 -4.95 25.63
N ARG A 133 -4.84 -4.81 26.20
CA ARG A 133 -3.72 -4.06 25.62
C ARG A 133 -2.52 -5.00 25.57
N PRO A 134 -2.25 -5.63 24.40
CA PRO A 134 -1.12 -6.53 24.26
C PRO A 134 0.19 -5.88 24.70
N GLU A 135 1.03 -6.64 25.40
CA GLU A 135 2.35 -6.17 25.82
C GLU A 135 3.25 -6.00 24.60
N LEU A 136 4.00 -4.89 24.56
CA LEU A 136 4.92 -4.58 23.48
C LEU A 136 6.34 -5.07 23.80
N VAL A 137 7.06 -5.51 22.77
CA VAL A 137 8.47 -5.91 22.88
C VAL A 137 9.35 -4.72 23.24
N GLU A 138 9.06 -3.57 22.64
CA GLU A 138 9.86 -2.35 22.74
C GLU A 138 8.94 -1.13 22.87
N ASN A 139 9.45 -0.08 23.49
CA ASN A 139 8.79 1.22 23.59
C ASN A 139 9.65 2.28 22.90
N VAL A 140 9.01 3.35 22.41
CA VAL A 140 9.72 4.53 21.94
C VAL A 140 10.28 5.27 23.16
N GLU A 141 11.60 5.31 23.32
CA GLU A 141 12.24 5.83 24.54
C GLU A 141 11.99 7.34 24.77
N ASN A 142 11.99 8.13 23.68
CA ASN A 142 11.89 9.59 23.76
C ASN A 142 10.79 10.09 22.80
N LEU A 143 9.52 9.81 23.12
CA LEU A 143 8.40 10.24 22.26
C LEU A 143 8.28 11.77 22.17
N ASP A 144 8.64 12.49 23.25
CA ASP A 144 8.58 13.96 23.34
C ASP A 144 9.51 14.68 22.36
N GLN A 145 10.46 13.98 21.74
CA GLN A 145 11.34 14.57 20.74
C GLN A 145 10.64 14.79 19.39
N TYR A 146 9.51 14.13 19.15
CA TYR A 146 8.80 14.14 17.86
C TYR A 146 7.66 15.16 17.85
N ASP A 147 7.65 16.03 16.85
CA ASP A 147 6.57 16.99 16.63
C ASP A 147 5.34 16.35 15.98
N VAL A 148 5.58 15.31 15.16
CA VAL A 148 4.55 14.61 14.38
C VAL A 148 4.74 13.11 14.52
N VAL A 149 3.67 12.41 14.88
CA VAL A 149 3.63 10.95 14.90
C VAL A 149 2.59 10.47 13.90
N PHE A 150 3.05 9.79 12.85
CA PHE A 150 2.20 8.94 12.03
C PHE A 150 2.02 7.60 12.71
N LEU A 151 0.78 7.13 12.81
CA LEU A 151 0.42 5.83 13.35
C LEU A 151 -0.28 4.99 12.29
N GLY A 152 0.40 3.96 11.79
CA GLY A 152 -0.14 3.02 10.81
C GLY A 152 -0.59 1.71 11.46
N TYR A 153 -1.78 1.22 11.11
CA TYR A 153 -2.26 -0.09 11.54
C TYR A 153 -3.27 -0.66 10.54
N PRO A 154 -3.48 -1.98 10.49
CA PRO A 154 -4.43 -2.60 9.58
C PRO A 154 -5.83 -2.14 9.94
N LYS A 155 -6.74 -2.03 8.97
CA LYS A 155 -8.17 -1.95 9.28
C LYS A 155 -8.71 -3.36 9.49
N MET A 156 -9.01 -3.73 10.73
CA MET A 156 -9.76 -4.95 11.03
C MET A 156 -11.26 -4.62 11.06
N GLU A 157 -12.10 -5.56 10.63
CA GLU A 157 -13.54 -5.35 10.40
C GLU A 157 -14.33 -4.91 11.66
N GLN A 158 -13.74 -5.05 12.84
CA GLN A 158 -14.42 -4.85 14.12
C GLN A 158 -13.96 -3.63 14.93
N GLY A 159 -13.07 -2.80 14.35
CA GLY A 159 -12.53 -1.60 14.98
C GLY A 159 -11.46 -1.92 16.02
N TYR A 160 -10.32 -1.24 15.96
CA TYR A 160 -9.23 -1.43 16.91
C TYR A 160 -9.47 -0.66 18.21
N ILE A 161 -9.16 -1.31 19.33
CA ILE A 161 -8.75 -0.69 20.60
C ILE A 161 -7.32 -1.16 20.99
N CYS A 162 -6.61 -1.91 20.14
CA CYS A 162 -5.30 -2.49 20.44
C CYS A 162 -4.11 -1.75 19.79
N VAL A 163 -4.23 -0.44 19.56
CA VAL A 163 -3.09 0.47 19.40
C VAL A 163 -3.24 1.65 20.34
#